data_AF-A0A969CKM2-F1
#
_entry.id   AF-A0A969CKM2-F1
#
_cell.length_a   1.000
_cell.length_b   1.000
_cell.length_c   1.000
_cell.angle_alpha   90.00
_cell.angle_beta   90.00
_cell.angle_gamma   90.00
#
_symmetry.space_group_name_H-M   'P 1'
#
loop_
_entity.id
_entity.type
_entity.pdbx_description
1 polymer ?
#
loop_
_entity_poly.entity_id
_entity_poly.type
_entity_poly.pdbx_seq_one_letter_code
_entity_poly.pdbx_strand_id
1 'polypeptide(L)'
;MNATQMALPLQIPDSSTPPDLSTYDRILVAFSGGKDSICCLLRLLELDVPKDKIELHHHLVDGRGPTLFDWLVTESYCCKFAQAFDLPIYFSWLEGGLKREMCRDNQPKAPTHFQTPDGKHIAGGQGQPGTRRKFPAKTADLKTRWCSSYLKIDVLSTAIANQARFHHSRTLVVTGERAQESAARAK
;
A
#
# COMPACT_ATOMS: atom_id res chain seq x y z
N MET A 1 -37.32 4.54 -2.96
CA MET A 1 -36.96 3.15 -2.61
C MET A 1 -35.94 3.26 -1.48
N ASN A 2 -36.33 2.94 -0.25
CA ASN A 2 -35.42 2.99 0.89
C ASN A 2 -34.45 1.82 0.77
N ALA A 3 -33.20 2.11 0.41
CA ALA A 3 -32.12 1.17 0.61
C ALA A 3 -31.98 0.98 2.12
N THR A 4 -32.41 -0.17 2.62
CA THR A 4 -32.12 -0.60 3.99
C THR A 4 -30.60 -0.59 4.13
N GLN A 5 -30.05 0.38 4.88
CA GLN A 5 -28.65 0.39 5.26
C GLN A 5 -28.39 -0.92 5.99
N MET A 6 -27.75 -1.88 5.31
CA MET A 6 -27.11 -3.00 5.98
C MET A 6 -25.91 -2.42 6.71
N ALA A 7 -26.15 -1.83 7.88
CA ALA A 7 -25.09 -1.52 8.82
C ALA A 7 -24.47 -2.87 9.22
N LEU A 8 -23.33 -3.21 8.61
CA LEU A 8 -22.53 -4.35 9.05
C LEU A 8 -22.17 -4.08 10.51
N PRO A 9 -22.72 -4.85 11.48
CA PRO A 9 -22.38 -4.63 12.86
C PRO A 9 -20.89 -4.87 13.02
N LEU A 10 -20.22 -3.93 13.69
CA LEU A 10 -18.83 -4.01 14.08
C LEU A 10 -18.68 -5.09 15.16
N GLN A 11 -18.92 -6.35 14.83
CA GLN A 11 -18.65 -7.46 15.74
C GLN A 11 -17.16 -7.77 15.67
N ILE A 12 -16.40 -7.02 16.45
CA ILE A 12 -15.02 -7.35 16.82
C ILE A 12 -15.14 -8.35 17.97
N PRO A 13 -14.71 -9.61 17.79
CA PRO A 13 -14.50 -10.50 18.93
C PRO A 13 -13.39 -9.87 19.79
N ASP A 14 -13.69 -9.64 21.06
CA ASP A 14 -12.79 -9.13 22.11
C ASP A 14 -12.42 -7.62 22.04
N SER A 15 -13.24 -6.83 22.73
CA SER A 15 -12.93 -5.59 23.48
C SER A 15 -11.68 -4.77 23.12
N SER A 16 -11.61 -4.24 21.90
CA SER A 16 -10.88 -2.99 21.66
C SER A 16 -11.83 -1.94 21.12
N THR A 17 -11.89 -0.77 21.77
CA THR A 17 -12.57 0.39 21.21
C THR A 17 -11.88 0.71 19.88
N PRO A 18 -12.62 0.79 18.75
CA PRO A 18 -12.01 1.15 17.48
C PRO A 18 -11.31 2.51 17.61
N PRO A 19 -10.19 2.72 16.89
CA PRO A 19 -9.49 3.99 16.96
C PRO A 19 -10.41 5.13 16.51
N ASP A 20 -10.38 6.26 17.20
CA ASP A 20 -11.11 7.45 16.78
C ASP A 20 -10.49 7.99 15.48
N LEU A 21 -11.18 7.72 14.36
CA LEU A 21 -10.74 8.09 13.02
C LEU A 21 -10.70 9.61 12.81
N SER A 22 -11.46 10.37 13.59
CA SER A 22 -11.50 11.84 13.48
C SER A 22 -10.16 12.49 13.87
N THR A 23 -9.39 11.83 14.73
CA THR A 23 -8.09 12.31 15.23
C THR A 23 -6.97 12.28 14.18
N TYR A 24 -7.12 11.51 13.10
CA TYR A 24 -6.10 11.42 12.07
C TYR A 24 -6.23 12.59 11.09
N ASP A 25 -5.10 13.18 10.73
CA ASP A 25 -5.02 14.21 9.70
C ASP A 25 -5.18 13.57 8.30
N ARG A 26 -4.67 12.34 8.14
CA ARG A 26 -4.67 11.59 6.88
C ARG A 26 -4.79 10.09 7.13
N ILE A 27 -5.48 9.41 6.22
CA ILE A 27 -5.69 7.97 6.21
C ILE A 27 -5.26 7.44 4.84
N LEU A 28 -4.18 6.67 4.84
CA LEU A 28 -3.57 6.06 3.67
C LEU A 28 -4.09 4.62 3.54
N VAL A 29 -4.83 4.32 2.48
CA VAL A 29 -5.27 2.95 2.19
C VAL A 29 -4.23 2.30 1.27
N ALA A 30 -3.55 1.26 1.75
CA ALA A 30 -2.69 0.42 0.91
C ALA A 30 -3.58 -0.37 -0.07
N PHE A 31 -3.76 0.18 -1.26
CA PHE A 31 -4.83 -0.17 -2.17
C PHE A 31 -4.30 -1.09 -3.28
N SER A 32 -4.60 -2.38 -3.20
CA SER A 32 -4.16 -3.37 -4.20
C SER A 32 -5.16 -3.56 -5.34
N GLY A 33 -6.37 -3.01 -5.22
CA GLY A 33 -7.52 -3.36 -6.07
C GLY A 33 -8.12 -4.73 -5.74
N GLY A 34 -7.59 -5.43 -4.73
CA GLY A 34 -8.18 -6.66 -4.22
C GLY A 34 -9.36 -6.39 -3.30
N LYS A 35 -10.24 -7.40 -3.15
CA LYS A 35 -11.46 -7.32 -2.34
C LYS A 35 -11.25 -6.75 -0.94
N ASP A 36 -10.15 -7.11 -0.26
CA ASP A 36 -9.93 -6.70 1.12
C ASP A 36 -9.54 -5.22 1.22
N SER A 37 -8.71 -4.72 0.29
CA SER A 37 -8.40 -3.29 0.22
C SER A 37 -9.60 -2.43 -0.17
N ILE A 38 -10.51 -2.99 -1.00
CA ILE A 38 -11.79 -2.36 -1.33
C ILE A 38 -12.67 -2.29 -0.09
N CYS A 39 -12.82 -3.40 0.65
CA CYS A 39 -13.60 -3.43 1.89
C CYS A 39 -13.05 -2.43 2.92
N CYS A 40 -11.72 -2.30 3.05
CA CYS A 40 -11.11 -1.28 3.92
C CYS A 40 -11.57 0.14 3.54
N LEU A 41 -11.53 0.49 2.26
CA LEU A 41 -11.99 1.80 1.81
C LEU A 41 -13.49 2.00 2.04
N LEU A 42 -14.31 1.04 1.60
CA LEU A 42 -15.76 1.11 1.77
C LEU A 42 -16.13 1.27 3.25
N ARG A 43 -15.40 0.60 4.14
CA ARG A 43 -15.61 0.73 5.58
C ARG A 43 -15.29 2.12 6.12
N LEU A 44 -14.24 2.77 5.63
CA LEU A 44 -13.95 4.16 6.01
C LEU A 44 -15.09 5.10 5.57
N LEU A 45 -15.63 4.89 4.37
CA LEU A 45 -16.75 5.67 3.85
C LEU A 45 -18.05 5.44 4.62
N GLU A 46 -18.35 4.19 5.02
CA GLU A 46 -19.49 3.86 5.89
C GLU A 46 -19.39 4.48 7.29
N LEU A 47 -18.18 4.78 7.75
CA LEU A 47 -17.91 5.45 9.02
C LEU A 47 -17.85 6.97 8.88
N ASP A 48 -18.33 7.52 7.76
CA ASP A 48 -18.39 8.95 7.46
C ASP A 48 -17.03 9.65 7.56
N VAL A 49 -15.93 8.93 7.29
CA VAL A 49 -14.60 9.55 7.21
C VAL A 49 -14.58 10.55 6.04
N PRO A 50 -14.18 11.82 6.28
CA PRO A 50 -14.10 12.82 5.22
C PRO A 50 -13.16 12.37 4.09
N LYS A 51 -13.64 12.44 2.83
CA LYS A 51 -12.88 11.98 1.65
C LYS A 51 -11.56 12.70 1.47
N ASP A 52 -11.47 13.97 1.86
CA ASP A 52 -10.25 14.79 1.82
C ASP A 52 -9.15 14.30 2.78
N LYS A 53 -9.50 13.46 3.76
CA LYS A 53 -8.54 12.75 4.61
C LYS A 53 -8.06 11.43 4.02
N ILE A 54 -8.72 10.87 2.99
CA ILE A 54 -8.45 9.54 2.47
C ILE A 54 -7.60 9.61 1.20
N GLU A 55 -6.54 8.80 1.15
CA GLU A 55 -5.73 8.63 -0.06
C GLU A 55 -5.50 7.15 -0.36
N LEU A 56 -5.61 6.78 -1.63
CA LEU A 56 -5.26 5.44 -2.09
C LEU A 56 -3.78 5.39 -2.47
N HIS A 57 -3.07 4.35 -2.02
CA HIS A 57 -1.66 4.15 -2.32
C HIS A 57 -1.47 2.78 -2.97
N HIS A 58 -1.08 2.78 -4.25
CA HIS A 58 -0.85 1.56 -5.02
C HIS A 58 0.65 1.37 -5.31
N HIS A 59 1.13 0.14 -5.23
CA HIS A 59 2.53 -0.19 -5.47
C HIS A 59 2.66 -0.98 -6.77
N LEU A 60 3.41 -0.45 -7.73
CA LEU A 60 3.71 -1.18 -8.98
C LEU A 60 4.88 -2.11 -8.71
N VAL A 61 4.59 -3.40 -8.56
CA VAL A 61 5.58 -4.42 -8.18
C VAL A 61 6.62 -4.57 -9.27
N ASP A 62 6.22 -4.52 -10.54
CA ASP A 62 7.13 -4.55 -11.69
C ASP A 62 7.68 -3.17 -12.06
N GLY A 63 7.28 -2.13 -11.34
CA GLY A 63 7.59 -0.75 -11.69
C GLY A 63 6.97 -0.33 -13.02
N ARG A 64 7.67 0.51 -13.78
CA ARG A 64 7.24 1.03 -15.09
C ARG A 64 7.85 0.27 -16.28
N GLY A 65 8.42 -0.91 -16.02
CA GLY A 65 9.05 -1.75 -17.03
C GLY A 65 8.10 -2.82 -17.59
N PRO A 66 8.64 -3.83 -18.28
CA PRO A 66 7.86 -4.98 -18.71
C PRO A 66 7.21 -5.69 -17.53
N THR A 67 5.94 -6.05 -17.70
CA THR A 67 5.17 -6.82 -16.70
C THR A 67 5.74 -8.22 -16.53
N LEU A 68 5.83 -8.67 -15.29
CA LEU A 68 6.30 -10.00 -14.88
C LEU A 68 5.40 -10.62 -13.81
N PHE A 69 4.95 -9.83 -12.83
CA PHE A 69 4.13 -10.25 -11.69
C PHE A 69 2.80 -9.49 -11.58
N ASP A 70 2.75 -8.22 -11.95
CA ASP A 70 1.51 -7.46 -11.91
C ASP A 70 0.53 -7.97 -12.98
N TRP A 71 -0.77 -7.91 -12.70
CA TRP A 71 -1.77 -8.14 -13.74
C TRP A 71 -1.89 -6.88 -14.59
N LEU A 72 -1.90 -7.03 -15.92
CA LEU A 72 -1.96 -5.91 -16.87
C LEU A 72 -3.10 -4.93 -16.59
N VAL A 73 -4.24 -5.45 -16.10
CA VAL A 73 -5.42 -4.65 -15.81
C VAL A 73 -5.34 -3.87 -14.50
N THR A 74 -4.52 -4.30 -13.53
CA THR A 74 -4.58 -3.82 -12.13
C THR A 74 -4.39 -2.31 -12.01
N GLU A 75 -3.39 -1.72 -12.66
CA GLU A 75 -3.17 -0.27 -12.59
C GLU A 75 -4.39 0.49 -13.11
N SER A 76 -4.89 0.11 -14.30
CA SER A 76 -6.06 0.76 -14.91
C SER A 76 -7.32 0.59 -14.05
N TYR A 77 -7.52 -0.59 -13.46
CA TYR A 77 -8.62 -0.88 -12.55
C TYR A 77 -8.55 0.01 -11.30
N CYS A 78 -7.38 0.10 -10.66
CA CYS A 78 -7.19 0.93 -9.47
C CYS A 78 -7.44 2.42 -9.77
N CYS A 79 -6.97 2.93 -10.91
CA CYS A 79 -7.25 4.30 -11.36
C CYS A 79 -8.76 4.54 -11.54
N LYS A 80 -9.47 3.62 -12.23
CA LYS A 80 -10.90 3.76 -12.48
C LYS A 80 -11.72 3.63 -11.20
N PHE A 81 -11.29 2.78 -10.27
CA PHE A 81 -11.90 2.66 -8.96
C PHE A 81 -11.75 3.97 -8.17
N ALA A 82 -10.54 4.52 -8.07
CA ALA A 82 -10.28 5.79 -7.39
C ALA A 82 -11.14 6.94 -7.97
N GLN A 83 -11.20 7.00 -9.31
CA GLN A 83 -12.03 7.96 -10.03
C GLN A 83 -13.51 7.82 -9.68
N ALA A 84 -14.04 6.60 -9.58
CA ALA A 84 -15.46 6.36 -9.27
C ALA A 84 -15.86 6.81 -7.84
N PHE A 85 -14.90 6.94 -6.93
CA PHE A 85 -15.13 7.40 -5.56
C PHE A 85 -14.69 8.85 -5.32
N ASP A 86 -14.21 9.55 -6.34
CA ASP A 86 -13.60 10.89 -6.24
C ASP A 86 -12.47 10.95 -5.20
N LEU A 87 -11.57 9.96 -5.24
CA LEU A 87 -10.44 9.86 -4.32
C LEU A 87 -9.10 9.96 -5.07
N PRO A 88 -8.09 10.61 -4.47
CA PRO A 88 -6.76 10.59 -5.03
C PRO A 88 -6.13 9.19 -4.91
N ILE A 89 -5.36 8.82 -5.93
CA ILE A 89 -4.53 7.61 -5.92
C ILE A 89 -3.09 7.96 -6.30
N TYR A 90 -2.14 7.50 -5.48
CA TYR A 90 -0.72 7.71 -5.69
C TYR A 90 -0.01 6.38 -5.92
N PHE A 91 0.89 6.37 -6.90
CA PHE A 91 1.68 5.19 -7.25
C PHE A 91 3.12 5.30 -6.72
N SER A 92 3.65 4.17 -6.24
CA SER A 92 5.06 4.04 -5.85
C SER A 92 5.66 2.73 -6.34
N TRP A 93 6.96 2.72 -6.61
CA TRP A 93 7.66 1.56 -7.13
C TRP A 93 9.17 1.65 -6.96
N LEU A 94 9.83 0.50 -6.98
CA LEU A 94 11.27 0.40 -7.06
C LEU A 94 11.73 0.52 -8.52
N GLU A 95 12.78 1.30 -8.81
CA GLU A 95 13.27 1.46 -10.18
C GLU A 95 13.75 0.13 -10.78
N GLY A 96 13.19 -0.27 -11.92
CA GLY A 96 13.43 -1.59 -12.54
C GLY A 96 12.62 -2.74 -11.92
N GLY A 97 11.78 -2.44 -10.92
CA GLY A 97 10.79 -3.34 -10.36
C GLY A 97 11.34 -4.61 -9.73
N LEU A 98 10.44 -5.58 -9.56
CA LEU A 98 10.74 -6.90 -9.01
C LEU A 98 11.87 -7.59 -9.74
N LYS A 99 11.89 -7.53 -11.08
CA LYS A 99 12.90 -8.22 -11.89
C LYS A 99 14.32 -7.71 -11.58
N ARG A 100 14.54 -6.40 -11.52
CA ARG A 100 15.86 -5.84 -11.19
C ARG A 100 16.29 -6.25 -9.79
N GLU A 101 15.40 -6.16 -8.80
CA GLU A 101 15.75 -6.52 -7.43
C GLU A 101 15.99 -8.02 -7.25
N MET A 102 15.18 -8.87 -7.88
CA MET A 102 15.34 -10.33 -7.92
C MET A 102 16.71 -10.73 -8.49
N CYS A 103 17.12 -10.06 -9.57
CA CYS A 103 18.38 -10.31 -10.28
C CYS A 103 19.53 -9.42 -9.81
N ARG A 104 19.38 -8.64 -8.73
CA ARG A 104 20.40 -7.68 -8.28
C ARG A 104 21.69 -8.41 -7.93
N ASP A 105 22.78 -7.99 -8.55
CA ASP A 105 24.11 -8.54 -8.35
C ASP A 105 25.16 -7.43 -8.27
N ASN A 106 25.90 -7.41 -7.17
CA ASN A 106 26.93 -6.44 -6.82
C ASN A 106 26.55 -4.98 -7.13
N GLN A 107 25.32 -4.60 -6.78
CA GLN A 107 24.75 -3.29 -7.07
C GLN A 107 23.97 -2.76 -5.86
N PRO A 108 23.89 -1.44 -5.68
CA PRO A 108 23.03 -0.86 -4.65
C PRO A 108 21.57 -1.21 -4.90
N LYS A 109 20.75 -1.20 -3.84
CA LYS A 109 19.29 -1.22 -3.99
C LYS A 109 18.89 -0.02 -4.86
N ALA A 110 18.04 -0.27 -5.84
CA ALA A 110 17.54 0.77 -6.73
C ALA A 110 16.78 1.87 -5.96
N PRO A 111 16.73 3.11 -6.49
CA PRO A 111 15.93 4.16 -5.88
C PRO A 111 14.42 3.84 -5.99
N THR A 112 13.66 4.34 -5.03
CA THR A 112 12.19 4.29 -5.02
C THR A 112 11.64 5.53 -5.72
N HIS A 113 10.74 5.32 -6.67
CA HIS A 113 9.94 6.36 -7.30
C HIS A 113 8.57 6.40 -6.61
N PHE A 114 8.02 7.59 -6.38
CA PHE A 114 6.69 7.74 -5.80
C PHE A 114 6.01 9.02 -6.26
N GLN A 115 4.69 9.00 -6.33
CA GLN A 115 3.87 10.15 -6.63
C GLN A 115 3.36 10.81 -5.35
N THR A 116 3.15 12.11 -5.46
CA THR A 116 2.66 13.02 -4.42
C THR A 116 1.63 13.96 -5.07
N PRO A 117 0.89 14.77 -4.29
CA PRO A 117 0.04 15.81 -4.86
C PRO A 117 0.79 16.78 -5.78
N ASP A 118 2.07 17.02 -5.51
CA ASP A 118 2.90 18.00 -6.22
C ASP A 118 3.67 17.41 -7.41
N GLY A 119 3.66 16.09 -7.57
CA GLY A 119 4.27 15.41 -8.72
C GLY A 119 5.00 14.13 -8.36
N LYS A 120 6.01 13.79 -9.16
CA LYS A 120 6.78 12.55 -9.02
C LYS A 120 8.14 12.84 -8.38
N HIS A 121 8.50 12.03 -7.39
CA HIS A 121 9.75 12.14 -6.65
C HIS A 121 10.53 10.82 -6.66
N ILE A 122 11.82 10.90 -6.35
CA ILE A 122 12.75 9.77 -6.29
C ILE A 122 13.55 9.89 -5.00
N ALA A 123 13.70 8.79 -4.26
CA ALA A 123 14.52 8.74 -3.05
C ALA A 123 15.28 7.40 -2.92
N GLY A 124 16.41 7.43 -2.22
CA GLY A 124 17.29 6.27 -2.03
C GLY A 124 18.25 6.04 -3.22
N GLY A 125 18.74 4.81 -3.37
CA GLY A 125 19.66 4.43 -4.46
C GLY A 125 21.16 4.54 -4.12
N GLN A 126 21.52 5.25 -3.04
CA GLN A 126 22.91 5.51 -2.65
C GLN A 126 23.45 4.52 -1.59
N GLY A 127 22.85 3.34 -1.49
CA GLY A 127 23.28 2.31 -0.54
C GLY A 127 24.58 1.64 -0.96
N GLN A 128 25.14 0.80 -0.08
CA GLN A 128 26.28 -0.04 -0.45
C GLN A 128 25.87 -1.11 -1.47
N PRO A 129 26.78 -1.50 -2.38
CA PRO A 129 26.54 -2.62 -3.29
C PRO A 129 26.23 -3.92 -2.54
N GLY A 130 25.33 -4.73 -3.12
CA GLY A 130 25.06 -6.06 -2.61
C GLY A 130 24.37 -6.94 -3.65
N THR A 131 24.14 -8.20 -3.28
CA THR A 131 23.56 -9.22 -4.16
C THR A 131 22.30 -9.81 -3.52
N ARG A 132 21.24 -9.95 -4.32
CA ARG A 132 20.02 -10.66 -3.92
C ARG A 132 19.97 -12.05 -4.55
N ARG A 133 19.86 -12.14 -5.87
CA ARG A 133 19.72 -13.38 -6.66
C ARG A 133 18.77 -14.42 -6.04
N LYS A 134 17.55 -13.98 -5.70
CA LYS A 134 16.53 -14.80 -5.02
C LYS A 134 15.15 -14.57 -5.62
N PHE A 135 14.45 -15.66 -5.98
CA PHE A 135 13.04 -15.60 -6.37
C PHE A 135 12.15 -15.16 -5.21
N PRO A 136 10.94 -14.62 -5.48
CA PRO A 136 9.91 -14.39 -4.46
C PRO A 136 9.54 -15.69 -3.75
N ALA A 137 9.36 -15.61 -2.43
CA ALA A 137 9.00 -16.76 -1.60
C ALA A 137 7.74 -16.47 -0.77
N LYS A 138 6.83 -17.44 -0.67
CA LYS A 138 5.61 -17.34 0.15
C LYS A 138 5.86 -17.86 1.56
N THR A 139 6.58 -17.08 2.37
CA THR A 139 6.84 -17.39 3.78
C THR A 139 6.37 -16.26 4.70
N ALA A 140 6.26 -16.52 6.00
CA ALA A 140 5.90 -15.50 6.98
C ALA A 140 7.04 -14.49 7.23
N ASP A 141 8.28 -14.97 7.29
CA ASP A 141 9.46 -14.14 7.53
C ASP A 141 9.74 -13.19 6.35
N LEU A 142 9.72 -11.88 6.61
CA LEU A 142 9.95 -10.83 5.61
C LEU A 142 11.39 -10.76 5.09
N LYS A 143 12.37 -11.35 5.79
CA LYS A 143 13.74 -11.47 5.26
C LYS A 143 13.76 -12.47 4.10
N THR A 144 13.00 -13.55 4.23
CA THR A 144 12.83 -14.57 3.20
C THR A 144 11.82 -14.13 2.14
N ARG A 145 10.65 -13.62 2.54
CA ARG A 145 9.65 -12.95 1.70
C ARG A 145 10.04 -11.49 1.46
N TRP A 146 11.18 -11.30 0.81
CA TRP A 146 11.75 -9.99 0.58
C TRP A 146 10.92 -9.09 -0.34
N CYS A 147 10.08 -9.68 -1.21
CA CYS A 147 9.26 -8.91 -2.15
C CYS A 147 8.24 -8.02 -1.43
N SER A 148 7.61 -8.51 -0.36
CA SER A 148 6.69 -7.69 0.45
C SER A 148 7.42 -6.57 1.17
N SER A 149 8.61 -6.83 1.73
CA SER A 149 9.37 -5.80 2.43
C SER A 149 9.88 -4.74 1.46
N TYR A 150 10.50 -5.11 0.34
CA TYR A 150 11.17 -4.16 -0.55
C TYR A 150 10.24 -3.49 -1.57
N LEU A 151 9.16 -4.16 -1.98
CA LEU A 151 8.30 -3.69 -3.09
C LEU A 151 6.93 -3.22 -2.60
N LYS A 152 6.64 -3.30 -1.30
CA LYS A 152 5.39 -2.80 -0.71
C LYS A 152 5.64 -1.94 0.52
N ILE A 153 6.20 -2.54 1.58
CA ILE A 153 6.38 -1.84 2.86
C ILE A 153 7.40 -0.70 2.71
N ASP A 154 8.58 -0.99 2.17
CA ASP A 154 9.67 -0.04 2.03
C ASP A 154 9.36 1.07 1.03
N VAL A 155 8.66 0.77 -0.07
CA VAL A 155 8.28 1.81 -1.05
C VAL A 155 7.26 2.77 -0.46
N LEU A 156 6.28 2.29 0.32
CA LEU A 156 5.33 3.15 1.03
C LEU A 156 6.03 3.96 2.12
N SER A 157 6.88 3.31 2.92
CA SER A 157 7.65 3.97 3.97
C SER A 157 8.54 5.07 3.40
N THR A 158 9.22 4.80 2.28
CA THR A 158 10.04 5.80 1.56
C THR A 158 9.17 6.95 1.09
N ALA A 159 8.02 6.69 0.49
CA ALA A 159 7.11 7.73 0.03
C ALA A 159 6.66 8.62 1.20
N ILE A 160 6.25 8.04 2.33
CA ILE A 160 5.79 8.79 3.52
C ILE A 160 6.94 9.63 4.10
N ALA A 161 8.12 9.04 4.30
CA ALA A 161 9.26 9.69 4.94
C ALA A 161 9.84 10.87 4.12
N ASN A 162 9.57 10.93 2.82
CA ASN A 162 10.11 11.96 1.92
C ASN A 162 9.07 13.03 1.53
N GLN A 163 8.01 13.21 2.32
CA GLN A 163 7.01 14.24 2.09
C GLN A 163 6.73 15.04 3.37
N ALA A 164 7.00 16.35 3.32
CA ALA A 164 6.82 17.26 4.46
C ALA A 164 5.37 17.25 5.01
N ARG A 165 4.37 16.98 4.17
CA ARG A 165 2.95 16.90 4.56
C ARG A 165 2.61 15.77 5.56
N PHE A 166 3.53 14.83 5.77
CA PHE A 166 3.42 13.79 6.79
C PHE A 166 4.24 14.10 8.06
N HIS A 167 5.05 15.15 8.06
CA HIS A 167 5.80 15.57 9.24
C HIS A 167 4.81 16.11 10.29
N HIS A 168 4.89 15.62 11.52
CA HIS A 168 3.96 15.95 12.61
C HIS A 168 2.46 15.68 12.30
N SER A 169 2.17 14.93 11.23
CA SER A 169 0.81 14.53 10.85
C SER A 169 0.46 13.20 11.52
N ARG A 170 -0.66 13.15 12.22
CA ARG A 170 -1.20 11.89 12.75
C ARG A 170 -1.78 11.09 11.59
N THR A 171 -0.98 10.18 11.06
CA THR A 171 -1.26 9.45 9.81
C THR A 171 -1.60 7.99 10.12
N LEU A 172 -2.75 7.52 9.63
CA LEU A 172 -3.16 6.12 9.72
C LEU A 172 -2.84 5.41 8.39
N VAL A 173 -2.22 4.23 8.46
CA VAL A 173 -2.10 3.33 7.29
C VAL A 173 -3.06 2.17 7.47
N VAL A 174 -3.94 1.97 6.51
CA VAL A 174 -4.95 0.89 6.50
C VAL A 174 -4.56 -0.16 5.48
N THR A 175 -4.49 -1.42 5.90
CA THR A 175 -4.11 -2.56 5.06
C THR A 175 -5.17 -3.67 5.14
N GLY A 176 -5.47 -4.31 4.01
CA GLY A 176 -6.46 -5.40 3.93
C GLY A 176 -5.96 -6.79 4.34
N GLU A 177 -5.04 -6.89 5.32
CA GLU A 177 -4.61 -8.20 5.85
C GLU A 177 -5.64 -8.73 6.85
N ARG A 178 -5.91 -10.04 6.84
CA ARG A 178 -6.88 -10.69 7.73
C ARG A 178 -6.21 -11.75 8.59
N ALA A 179 -6.62 -11.83 9.86
CA ALA A 179 -6.15 -12.84 10.80
C ALA A 179 -6.28 -14.28 10.27
N GLN A 180 -7.36 -14.55 9.54
CA GLN A 180 -7.66 -15.87 8.95
C GLN A 180 -6.74 -16.27 7.79
N GLU A 181 -5.87 -15.39 7.29
CA GLU A 181 -5.03 -15.69 6.13
C GLU A 181 -3.80 -16.53 6.47
N SER A 182 -3.34 -16.50 7.73
CA SER A 182 -2.27 -17.37 8.21
C SER A 182 -2.12 -17.31 9.72
N ALA A 183 -1.50 -18.33 10.33
CA ALA A 183 -1.14 -18.33 11.75
C ALA A 183 -0.24 -17.14 12.16
N ALA A 184 0.51 -16.55 11.23
CA ALA A 184 1.34 -15.37 11.49
C ALA A 184 0.54 -14.06 11.50
N ARG A 185 -0.63 -14.02 10.85
CA ARG A 185 -1.53 -12.84 10.81
C ARG A 185 -2.58 -12.87 11.92
N ALA A 186 -2.77 -14.02 12.55
CA ALA A 186 -3.68 -14.22 13.68
C ALA A 186 -3.10 -13.77 15.02
N LYS A 187 -1.83 -13.33 15.03
CA LYS A 187 -1.08 -12.86 16.21
C LYS A 187 -0.77 -11.39 16.02
#